data_AF-A0A7V9UNP4-F1
#
_entry.id   AF-A0A7V9UNP4-F1
#
_cell.length_a   1.000
_cell.length_b   1.000
_cell.length_c   1.000
_cell.angle_alpha   90.00
_cell.angle_beta   90.00
_cell.angle_gamma   90.00
#
_symmetry.space_group_name_H-M   'P 1'
#
loop_
_entity.id
_entity.type
_entity.pdbx_description
1 polymer ?
#
loop_
_entity_poly.entity_id
_entity_poly.type
_entity_poly.pdbx_seq_one_letter_code
_entity_poly.pdbx_strand_id
1 'polypeptide(L)'
;MTRAKDVLCSRSKRRAPLSMKLWMTGFVALIISLGSAATSAQSPRELLKEWQANRLTNLDPALVKHADLQKYLDELRARGVSIKEVGRSVADRSIHQLEFGRGPLKVFMWSQMHGDEPTATSALIDLFAYLQKNRGKPWVKAIEEKITLRAVPMLNPDGTELFQRRNLQAIDINRDARTLATPEGQLLKRLRDEWRPDI
;
A
#
# COMPACT_ATOMS: atom_id res chain seq x y z
N MET A 1 74.24 -39.63 -10.88
CA MET A 1 72.87 -39.97 -11.34
C MET A 1 71.99 -38.80 -10.94
N THR A 2 71.36 -37.96 -11.77
CA THR A 2 71.01 -37.94 -13.21
C THR A 2 70.65 -36.46 -13.50
N ARG A 3 71.50 -35.68 -14.17
CA ARG A 3 71.40 -35.19 -15.57
C ARG A 3 70.07 -34.54 -16.01
N ALA A 4 70.08 -33.22 -16.22
CA ALA A 4 69.59 -32.47 -17.40
C ALA A 4 69.96 -30.97 -17.21
N LYS A 5 70.90 -30.36 -17.96
CA LYS A 5 70.77 -29.79 -19.32
C LYS A 5 69.75 -28.64 -19.35
N ASP A 6 69.97 -27.45 -19.90
CA ASP A 6 70.99 -26.90 -20.78
C ASP A 6 70.75 -25.36 -20.93
N VAL A 7 71.82 -24.61 -21.21
CA VAL A 7 71.93 -23.48 -22.18
C VAL A 7 71.16 -22.16 -21.87
N LEU A 8 71.83 -21.06 -21.49
CA LEU A 8 72.63 -20.07 -22.26
C LEU A 8 71.81 -18.98 -22.99
N CYS A 9 72.37 -17.75 -22.93
CA CYS A 9 72.16 -16.62 -23.85
C CYS A 9 70.80 -15.90 -23.80
N SER A 10 70.68 -14.58 -23.96
CA SER A 10 71.64 -13.48 -24.08
C SER A 10 70.84 -12.16 -24.01
N ARG A 11 71.51 -11.10 -23.55
CA ARG A 11 71.39 -9.69 -23.94
C ARG A 11 70.05 -9.16 -24.48
N SER A 12 69.57 -8.08 -23.85
CA SER A 12 69.30 -6.82 -24.58
C SER A 12 68.97 -5.68 -23.59
N LYS A 13 69.89 -4.72 -23.44
CA LYS A 13 69.57 -3.36 -22.96
C LYS A 13 69.12 -2.55 -24.17
N ARG A 14 67.93 -1.93 -24.14
CA ARG A 14 67.64 -0.68 -24.87
C ARG A 14 66.69 0.20 -24.05
N ARG A 15 67.08 1.47 -23.90
CA ARG A 15 66.31 2.57 -23.29
C ARG A 15 65.35 3.17 -24.32
N ALA A 16 64.16 3.56 -23.84
CA ALA A 16 63.26 4.71 -24.15
C ALA A 16 62.96 5.06 -25.64
N PRO A 17 61.74 5.57 -25.98
CA PRO A 17 61.39 6.94 -25.61
C PRO A 17 59.91 7.20 -25.25
N LEU A 18 59.71 8.33 -24.59
CA LEU A 18 58.44 9.03 -24.37
C LEU A 18 57.93 9.56 -25.74
N SER A 19 56.69 9.26 -26.15
CA SER A 19 56.06 9.99 -27.26
C SER A 19 54.60 10.32 -26.96
N MET A 20 54.38 11.63 -26.86
CA MET A 20 53.14 12.39 -26.90
C MET A 20 52.23 11.95 -28.06
N LYS A 21 50.95 11.66 -27.79
CA LYS A 21 49.89 11.60 -28.82
C LYS A 21 48.65 12.34 -28.32
N LEU A 22 48.54 13.56 -28.80
CA LEU A 22 47.36 14.42 -28.81
C LEU A 22 46.52 14.08 -30.05
N TRP A 23 45.46 13.30 -29.88
CA TRP A 23 44.34 13.09 -30.83
C TRP A 23 43.14 12.79 -29.89
N MET A 24 41.99 13.43 -29.92
CA MET A 24 41.15 13.80 -31.05
C MET A 24 40.00 14.66 -30.51
N THR A 25 39.81 15.86 -31.07
CA THR A 25 38.55 16.59 -30.98
C THR A 25 37.47 15.78 -31.69
N GLY A 26 36.40 15.38 -31.00
CA GLY A 26 35.28 14.74 -31.69
C GLY A 26 34.29 14.03 -30.79
N PHE A 27 33.09 14.61 -30.77
CA PHE A 27 31.81 13.93 -30.65
C PHE A 27 31.23 13.65 -29.26
N VAL A 28 30.04 14.25 -29.11
CA VAL A 28 28.94 13.94 -28.21
C VAL A 28 29.08 14.45 -26.78
N ALA A 29 28.75 15.74 -26.62
CA ALA A 29 27.88 16.16 -25.53
C ALA A 29 26.59 15.33 -25.61
N LEU A 30 26.63 14.10 -25.08
CA LEU A 30 25.46 13.24 -25.00
C LEU A 30 24.66 13.72 -23.82
N ILE A 31 23.81 14.70 -24.10
CA ILE A 31 22.52 14.99 -23.47
C ILE A 31 22.20 13.99 -22.35
N ILE A 32 22.74 14.25 -21.15
CA ILE A 32 22.13 13.81 -19.90
C ILE A 32 21.04 14.85 -19.60
N SER A 33 20.10 14.95 -20.54
CA SER A 33 18.75 15.41 -20.27
C SER A 33 17.89 14.15 -20.33
N LEU A 34 18.24 13.17 -19.50
CA LEU A 34 17.23 12.24 -19.00
C LEU A 34 16.24 13.15 -18.30
N GLY A 35 15.20 13.53 -19.04
CA GLY A 35 14.10 14.30 -18.54
C GLY A 35 13.66 13.59 -17.27
N SER A 36 13.95 14.22 -16.14
CA SER A 36 13.11 14.02 -14.98
C SER A 36 11.75 14.43 -15.50
N ALA A 37 10.92 13.46 -15.86
CA ALA A 37 9.51 13.71 -16.07
C ALA A 37 9.06 14.25 -14.72
N ALA A 38 9.07 15.58 -14.59
CA ALA A 38 8.66 16.27 -13.39
C ALA A 38 7.23 15.79 -13.17
N THR A 39 7.08 14.86 -12.23
CA THR A 39 5.79 14.28 -11.91
C THR A 39 5.10 15.39 -11.14
N SER A 40 4.44 16.31 -11.84
CA SER A 40 3.71 17.38 -11.19
C SER A 40 2.57 16.73 -10.43
N ALA A 41 2.49 16.99 -9.13
CA ALA A 41 1.36 16.55 -8.33
C ALA A 41 0.05 17.08 -8.96
N GLN A 42 -0.99 16.25 -8.91
CA GLN A 42 -2.32 16.67 -9.35
C GLN A 42 -2.79 17.86 -8.51
N SER A 43 -3.47 18.82 -9.12
CA SER A 43 -4.15 19.88 -8.39
C SER A 43 -5.33 19.31 -7.59
N PRO A 44 -5.77 19.99 -6.51
CA PRO A 44 -6.95 19.57 -5.76
C PRO A 44 -8.22 19.40 -6.62
N ARG A 45 -8.37 20.22 -7.67
CA ARG A 45 -9.50 20.12 -8.61
C ARG A 45 -9.43 18.88 -9.48
N GLU A 46 -8.24 18.54 -9.97
CA GLU A 46 -8.04 17.31 -10.76
C GLU A 46 -8.25 16.08 -9.90
N LEU A 47 -7.75 16.08 -8.65
CA LEU A 47 -7.97 15.01 -7.69
C LEU A 47 -9.47 14.84 -7.39
N LEU A 48 -10.19 15.93 -7.14
CA LEU A 48 -11.64 15.90 -6.89
C LEU A 48 -12.38 15.32 -8.10
N LYS A 49 -12.05 15.76 -9.32
CA LYS A 49 -12.65 15.26 -10.56
C LYS A 49 -12.40 13.76 -10.75
N GLU A 50 -11.16 13.32 -10.52
CA GLU A 50 -10.79 11.90 -10.56
C GLU A 50 -11.53 11.08 -9.51
N TRP A 51 -11.62 11.57 -8.26
CA TRP A 51 -12.37 10.89 -7.21
C TRP A 51 -13.86 10.79 -7.57
N GLN A 52 -14.50 11.89 -7.99
CA GLN A 52 -15.91 11.90 -8.41
C GLN A 52 -16.20 10.92 -9.55
N ALA A 53 -15.27 10.77 -10.51
CA ALA A 53 -15.41 9.87 -11.64
C ALA A 53 -15.19 8.37 -11.29
N ASN A 54 -14.59 8.07 -10.14
CA ASN A 54 -14.16 6.71 -9.79
C ASN A 54 -14.70 6.19 -8.45
N ARG A 55 -15.30 7.05 -7.61
CA ARG A 55 -15.87 6.65 -6.33
C ARG A 55 -16.96 5.60 -6.53
N LEU A 56 -16.98 4.64 -5.63
CA LEU A 56 -17.98 3.58 -5.56
C LEU A 56 -19.08 3.98 -4.59
N THR A 57 -18.71 4.65 -3.49
CA THR A 57 -19.68 5.13 -2.52
C THR A 57 -20.57 6.23 -3.10
N ASN A 58 -21.86 6.14 -2.78
CA ASN A 58 -22.91 6.99 -3.33
C ASN A 58 -23.84 7.60 -2.27
N LEU A 59 -23.68 7.22 -1.00
CA LEU A 59 -24.38 7.81 0.13
C LEU A 59 -23.49 8.86 0.82
N ASP A 60 -24.12 9.79 1.53
CA ASP A 60 -23.41 10.57 2.55
C ASP A 60 -22.77 9.59 3.56
N PRO A 61 -21.47 9.71 3.90
CA PRO A 61 -20.84 8.84 4.89
C PRO A 61 -21.65 8.72 6.19
N ALA A 62 -22.30 9.78 6.66
CA ALA A 62 -23.15 9.77 7.86
C ALA A 62 -24.34 8.79 7.79
N LEU A 63 -24.77 8.44 6.58
CA LEU A 63 -25.91 7.56 6.33
C LEU A 63 -25.50 6.11 6.04
N VAL A 64 -24.20 5.82 5.87
CA VAL A 64 -23.73 4.46 5.56
C VAL A 64 -23.92 3.57 6.78
N LYS A 65 -24.84 2.60 6.67
CA LYS A 65 -25.05 1.54 7.66
C LYS A 65 -24.30 0.26 7.29
N HIS A 66 -24.30 -0.72 8.18
CA HIS A 66 -23.61 -1.99 7.95
C HIS A 66 -24.13 -2.69 6.69
N ALA A 67 -25.44 -2.65 6.45
CA ALA A 67 -26.07 -3.22 5.26
C ALA A 67 -25.62 -2.54 3.96
N ASP A 68 -25.38 -1.22 3.97
CA ASP A 68 -24.89 -0.49 2.80
C ASP A 68 -23.42 -0.78 2.54
N LEU A 69 -22.62 -0.92 3.61
CA LEU A 69 -21.25 -1.41 3.50
C LEU A 69 -21.23 -2.78 2.81
N GLN A 70 -22.13 -3.72 3.15
CA GLN A 70 -22.16 -5.03 2.48
C GLN A 70 -22.33 -4.91 0.96
N LYS A 71 -23.21 -4.02 0.49
CA LYS A 71 -23.40 -3.76 -0.95
C LYS A 71 -22.11 -3.27 -1.60
N TYR A 72 -21.41 -2.34 -0.95
CA TYR A 72 -20.12 -1.85 -1.44
C TYR A 72 -19.04 -2.94 -1.46
N LEU A 73 -19.00 -3.81 -0.46
CA LEU A 73 -18.08 -4.93 -0.43
C LEU A 73 -18.37 -5.94 -1.55
N ASP A 74 -19.64 -6.20 -1.85
CA ASP A 74 -20.02 -7.09 -2.96
C ASP A 74 -19.60 -6.52 -4.32
N GLU A 75 -19.77 -5.23 -4.54
CA GLU A 75 -19.25 -4.57 -5.74
C GLU A 75 -17.72 -4.63 -5.83
N LEU A 76 -17.01 -4.46 -4.71
CA LEU A 76 -15.54 -4.61 -4.68
C LEU A 76 -15.09 -6.05 -4.96
N ARG A 77 -15.80 -7.05 -4.43
CA ARG A 77 -15.57 -8.47 -4.76
C ARG A 77 -15.72 -8.72 -6.25
N ALA A 78 -16.78 -8.17 -6.86
CA ALA A 78 -17.01 -8.28 -8.31
C ALA A 78 -15.88 -7.63 -9.14
N ARG A 79 -15.19 -6.61 -8.59
CA ARG A 79 -14.00 -5.99 -9.20
C ARG A 79 -12.70 -6.76 -8.93
N GLY A 80 -12.75 -7.85 -8.17
CA GLY A 80 -11.60 -8.69 -7.83
C GLY A 80 -10.76 -8.21 -6.65
N VAL A 81 -11.31 -7.36 -5.78
CA VAL A 81 -10.68 -7.05 -4.48
C VAL A 81 -10.77 -8.28 -3.58
N SER A 82 -9.67 -8.64 -2.92
CA SER A 82 -9.69 -9.71 -1.92
C SER A 82 -10.34 -9.21 -0.64
N ILE A 83 -11.47 -9.81 -0.25
CA ILE A 83 -12.24 -9.42 0.94
C ILE A 83 -12.56 -10.66 1.76
N LYS A 84 -12.32 -10.59 3.06
CA LYS A 84 -12.60 -11.68 4.00
C LYS A 84 -13.37 -11.15 5.21
N GLU A 85 -14.38 -11.88 5.67
CA GLU A 85 -14.91 -11.70 7.02
C GLU A 85 -13.83 -12.15 8.01
N VAL A 86 -13.53 -11.31 9.00
CA VAL A 86 -12.43 -11.53 9.95
C VAL A 86 -12.89 -11.59 11.41
N GLY A 87 -14.15 -11.23 11.65
CA GLY A 87 -14.78 -11.32 12.96
C GLY A 87 -16.19 -10.73 12.92
N ARG A 88 -16.80 -10.63 14.09
CA ARG A 88 -18.15 -10.10 14.28
C ARG A 88 -18.21 -9.19 15.50
N SER A 89 -19.11 -8.23 15.49
CA SER A 89 -19.39 -7.34 16.61
C SER A 89 -20.22 -8.03 17.71
N VAL A 90 -20.53 -7.29 18.78
CA VAL A 90 -21.37 -7.75 19.89
C VAL A 90 -22.77 -8.20 19.41
N ALA A 91 -23.38 -7.48 18.47
CA ALA A 91 -24.65 -7.85 17.87
C ALA A 91 -24.50 -8.68 16.57
N ASP A 92 -23.43 -9.47 16.48
CA ASP A 92 -23.18 -10.44 15.41
C ASP A 92 -23.10 -9.86 13.98
N ARG A 93 -22.73 -8.57 13.85
CA ARG A 93 -22.51 -7.94 12.54
C ARG A 93 -21.12 -8.26 12.04
N SER A 94 -21.02 -8.70 10.79
CA SER A 94 -19.77 -9.11 10.16
C SER A 94 -18.78 -7.95 9.95
N ILE A 95 -17.53 -8.15 10.36
CA ILE A 95 -16.43 -7.22 10.18
C ILE A 95 -15.51 -7.78 9.10
N HIS A 96 -15.13 -6.94 8.14
CA HIS A 96 -14.43 -7.36 6.93
C HIS A 96 -13.06 -6.69 6.79
N GLN A 97 -12.12 -7.43 6.21
CA GLN A 97 -10.81 -6.94 5.83
C GLN A 97 -10.65 -7.01 4.30
N LEU A 98 -10.18 -5.91 3.71
CA LEU A 98 -9.84 -5.79 2.30
C LEU A 98 -8.32 -5.92 2.14
N GLU A 99 -7.86 -6.44 1.00
CA GLU A 99 -6.43 -6.55 0.67
C GLU A 99 -6.14 -6.07 -0.75
N PHE A 100 -5.04 -5.33 -0.91
CA PHE A 100 -4.51 -4.88 -2.21
C PHE A 100 -2.98 -4.94 -2.21
N GLY A 101 -2.39 -5.30 -3.35
CA GLY A 101 -0.94 -5.40 -3.49
C GLY A 101 -0.36 -6.74 -3.04
N ARG A 102 0.96 -6.85 -3.20
CA ARG A 102 1.75 -8.06 -2.95
C ARG A 102 3.19 -7.74 -2.55
N GLY A 103 3.48 -6.48 -2.26
CA GLY A 103 4.83 -6.04 -1.96
C GLY A 103 5.22 -6.27 -0.49
N PRO A 104 6.53 -6.18 -0.19
CA PRO A 104 7.06 -6.54 1.12
C PRO A 104 6.68 -5.57 2.23
N LEU A 105 6.43 -4.29 1.93
CA LEU A 105 6.00 -3.31 2.93
C LEU A 105 4.54 -3.54 3.29
N LYS A 106 4.27 -3.90 4.54
CA LYS A 106 2.92 -4.19 5.03
C LYS A 106 2.35 -2.97 5.73
N VAL A 107 1.21 -2.49 5.24
CA VAL A 107 0.49 -1.37 5.87
C VAL A 107 -0.89 -1.85 6.31
N PHE A 108 -1.20 -1.67 7.59
CA PHE A 108 -2.49 -2.00 8.17
C PHE A 108 -3.29 -0.73 8.46
N MET A 109 -4.55 -0.72 8.00
CA MET A 109 -5.46 0.40 8.15
C MET A 109 -6.75 -0.08 8.81
N TRP A 110 -7.40 0.79 9.58
CA TRP A 110 -8.75 0.56 10.04
C TRP A 110 -9.50 1.89 10.13
N SER A 111 -10.83 1.83 10.10
CA SER A 111 -11.66 2.99 10.36
C SER A 111 -12.91 2.65 11.16
N GLN A 112 -13.60 3.72 11.58
CA GLN A 112 -14.89 3.66 12.27
C GLN A 112 -14.87 2.73 13.48
N MET A 113 -13.81 2.85 14.29
CA MET A 113 -13.78 2.30 15.65
C MET A 113 -14.76 3.04 16.56
N HIS A 114 -15.00 4.32 16.26
CA HIS A 114 -16.14 5.07 16.73
C HIS A 114 -17.23 5.06 15.66
N GLY A 115 -18.44 4.66 16.01
CA GLY A 115 -19.52 4.44 15.04
C GLY A 115 -20.03 5.73 14.37
N ASP A 116 -19.89 6.86 15.05
CA ASP A 116 -20.27 8.21 14.61
C ASP A 116 -19.18 8.93 13.79
N GLU A 117 -18.07 8.25 13.46
CA GLU A 117 -16.96 8.80 12.65
C GLU A 117 -16.82 8.07 11.28
N PRO A 118 -17.80 8.16 10.37
CA PRO A 118 -17.94 7.26 9.20
C PRO A 118 -17.11 7.65 7.97
N THR A 119 -16.56 8.87 7.90
CA THR A 119 -15.93 9.41 6.69
C THR A 119 -14.84 8.52 6.12
N ALA A 120 -14.01 7.93 7.00
CA ALA A 120 -12.90 7.09 6.59
C ALA A 120 -13.35 5.72 6.03
N THR A 121 -14.52 5.21 6.43
CA THR A 121 -15.11 3.98 5.88
C THR A 121 -15.34 4.14 4.39
N SER A 122 -16.04 5.22 4.00
CA SER A 122 -16.31 5.50 2.58
C SER A 122 -15.02 5.77 1.80
N ALA A 123 -14.07 6.49 2.40
CA ALA A 123 -12.78 6.76 1.78
C ALA A 123 -11.97 5.47 1.50
N LEU A 124 -11.98 4.50 2.41
CA LEU A 124 -11.32 3.21 2.19
C LEU A 124 -12.00 2.40 1.09
N ILE A 125 -13.34 2.38 1.04
CA ILE A 125 -14.07 1.72 -0.04
C ILE A 125 -13.67 2.32 -1.40
N ASP A 126 -13.68 3.65 -1.52
CA ASP A 126 -13.31 4.33 -2.76
C ASP A 126 -11.85 4.14 -3.13
N LEU A 127 -10.94 4.13 -2.15
CA LEU A 127 -9.51 3.87 -2.36
C LEU A 127 -9.28 2.49 -2.97
N PHE A 128 -9.86 1.44 -2.37
CA PHE A 128 -9.69 0.08 -2.87
C PHE A 128 -10.37 -0.10 -4.23
N ALA A 129 -11.53 0.54 -4.46
CA ALA A 129 -12.17 0.59 -5.77
C ALA A 129 -11.25 1.22 -6.83
N TYR A 130 -10.62 2.34 -6.49
CA TYR A 130 -9.73 3.08 -7.37
C TYR A 130 -8.48 2.27 -7.70
N LEU A 131 -7.77 1.76 -6.68
CA LEU A 131 -6.54 0.99 -6.85
C LEU A 131 -6.79 -0.24 -7.72
N GLN A 132 -7.88 -0.96 -7.46
CA GLN A 132 -8.24 -2.16 -8.22
C GLN A 132 -8.54 -1.84 -9.69
N LYS A 133 -9.32 -0.79 -9.96
CA LYS A 133 -9.65 -0.37 -11.33
C LYS A 133 -8.44 0.16 -12.10
N ASN A 134 -7.48 0.78 -11.41
CA ASN A 134 -6.38 1.52 -12.01
C ASN A 134 -5.03 0.79 -11.93
N ARG A 135 -4.99 -0.54 -11.76
CA ARG A 135 -3.73 -1.33 -11.70
C ARG A 135 -2.76 -1.09 -12.86
N GLY A 136 -3.27 -0.67 -14.03
CA GLY A 136 -2.45 -0.31 -15.20
C GLY A 136 -1.68 1.01 -15.06
N LYS A 137 -2.04 1.90 -14.13
CA LYS A 137 -1.32 3.17 -13.93
C LYS A 137 0.06 2.90 -13.30
N PRO A 138 1.16 3.48 -13.80
CA PRO A 138 2.51 3.18 -13.31
C PRO A 138 2.69 3.31 -11.79
N TRP A 139 2.11 4.34 -11.18
CA TRP A 139 2.20 4.55 -9.74
C TRP A 139 1.34 3.57 -8.93
N VAL A 140 0.18 3.15 -9.44
CA VAL A 140 -0.65 2.12 -8.79
C VAL A 140 0.06 0.78 -8.84
N LYS A 141 0.65 0.44 -9.99
CA LYS A 141 1.49 -0.76 -10.14
C LYS A 141 2.68 -0.72 -9.17
N ALA A 142 3.33 0.44 -9.02
CA ALA A 142 4.40 0.61 -8.04
C ALA A 142 3.92 0.39 -6.59
N ILE A 143 2.71 0.85 -6.22
CA ILE A 143 2.10 0.54 -4.93
C ILE A 143 1.85 -0.96 -4.81
N GLU A 144 1.23 -1.58 -5.82
CA GLU A 144 0.90 -3.01 -5.83
C GLU A 144 2.14 -3.90 -5.62
N GLU A 145 3.25 -3.54 -6.25
CA GLU A 145 4.51 -4.31 -6.20
C GLU A 145 5.34 -4.05 -4.94
N LYS A 146 5.22 -2.87 -4.33
CA LYS A 146 6.05 -2.48 -3.16
C LYS A 146 5.31 -2.62 -1.84
N ILE A 147 3.98 -2.55 -1.86
CA ILE A 147 3.14 -2.49 -0.67
C ILE A 147 2.12 -3.62 -0.71
N THR A 148 1.86 -4.21 0.45
CA THR A 148 0.64 -4.97 0.72
C THR A 148 -0.21 -4.16 1.70
N LEU A 149 -1.38 -3.73 1.25
CA LEU A 149 -2.36 -2.99 2.06
C LEU A 149 -3.39 -3.97 2.61
N ARG A 150 -3.66 -3.89 3.92
CA ARG A 150 -4.84 -4.50 4.54
C ARG A 150 -5.66 -3.45 5.28
N ALA A 151 -6.97 -3.42 5.06
CA ALA A 151 -7.84 -2.43 5.67
C ALA A 151 -9.10 -3.05 6.27
N VAL A 152 -9.50 -2.61 7.47
CA VAL A 152 -10.81 -2.89 8.09
C VAL A 152 -11.69 -1.64 8.00
N PRO A 153 -12.63 -1.53 7.04
CA PRO A 153 -13.35 -0.29 6.81
C PRO A 153 -14.32 0.08 7.92
N MET A 154 -14.94 -0.89 8.59
CA MET A 154 -15.88 -0.62 9.67
C MET A 154 -15.63 -1.58 10.81
N LEU A 155 -14.91 -1.09 11.82
CA LEU A 155 -14.57 -1.89 12.99
C LEU A 155 -15.73 -1.99 13.99
N ASN A 156 -16.51 -0.91 14.17
CA ASN A 156 -17.62 -0.84 15.12
C ASN A 156 -18.98 -0.72 14.39
N PRO A 157 -19.46 -1.78 13.71
CA PRO A 157 -20.73 -1.73 12.98
C PRO A 157 -21.93 -1.52 13.91
N ASP A 158 -21.84 -1.92 15.18
CA ASP A 158 -22.93 -1.71 16.14
C ASP A 158 -23.09 -0.23 16.52
N GLY A 159 -21.97 0.46 16.75
CA GLY A 159 -21.95 1.90 16.95
C GLY A 159 -22.44 2.65 15.71
N THR A 160 -22.12 2.17 14.51
CA THR A 160 -22.60 2.75 13.24
C THR A 160 -24.12 2.73 13.13
N GLU A 161 -24.77 1.62 13.51
CA GLU A 161 -26.23 1.51 13.46
C GLU A 161 -26.90 2.57 14.33
N LEU A 162 -26.33 2.86 15.50
CA LEU A 162 -26.85 3.82 16.46
C LEU A 162 -26.29 5.25 16.27
N PHE A 163 -25.36 5.44 15.31
CA PHE A 163 -24.61 6.68 15.13
C PHE A 163 -24.00 7.20 16.45
N GLN A 164 -23.23 6.33 17.11
CA GLN A 164 -22.62 6.63 18.40
C GLN A 164 -21.15 6.22 18.44
N ARG A 165 -20.38 6.92 19.28
CA ARG A 165 -18.97 6.66 19.51
C ARG A 165 -18.62 5.26 20.00
N ARG A 166 -19.42 4.70 20.90
CA ARG A 166 -19.07 3.47 21.65
C ARG A 166 -19.64 2.22 20.99
N ASN A 167 -19.09 1.04 21.28
CA ASN A 167 -19.70 -0.21 20.85
C ASN A 167 -20.99 -0.50 21.63
N LEU A 168 -21.65 -1.63 21.34
CA LEU A 168 -22.93 -1.98 21.97
C LEU A 168 -22.84 -2.24 23.49
N GLN A 169 -21.64 -2.54 24.01
CA GLN A 169 -21.38 -2.66 25.44
C GLN A 169 -21.11 -1.31 26.13
N ALA A 170 -21.31 -0.20 25.42
CA ALA A 170 -20.97 1.15 25.86
C ALA A 170 -19.47 1.35 26.20
N ILE A 171 -18.59 0.58 25.57
CA ILE A 171 -17.13 0.72 25.71
C ILE A 171 -16.58 1.51 24.53
N ASP A 172 -15.68 2.46 24.81
CA ASP A 172 -14.88 3.12 23.76
C ASP A 172 -13.75 2.16 23.36
N ILE A 173 -13.82 1.60 22.15
CA ILE A 173 -12.83 0.63 21.63
C ILE A 173 -11.41 1.24 21.63
N ASN A 174 -11.28 2.57 21.45
CA ASN A 174 -10.00 3.27 21.49
C ASN A 174 -9.47 3.49 22.92
N ARG A 175 -10.19 3.01 23.94
CA ARG A 175 -9.73 2.94 25.34
C ARG A 175 -9.59 1.49 25.82
N ASP A 176 -9.91 0.52 24.97
CA ASP A 176 -9.92 -0.90 25.30
C ASP A 176 -8.66 -1.65 24.83
N ALA A 177 -7.66 -0.96 24.26
CA ALA A 177 -6.45 -1.61 23.72
C ALA A 177 -5.60 -2.38 24.76
N ARG A 178 -5.77 -2.09 26.05
CA ARG A 178 -5.06 -2.78 27.15
C ARG A 178 -5.87 -3.92 27.74
N THR A 179 -7.16 -3.69 28.00
CA THR A 179 -8.04 -4.65 28.65
C THR A 179 -8.59 -5.68 27.68
N LEU A 180 -8.87 -5.25 26.44
CA LEU A 180 -9.43 -6.07 25.37
C LEU A 180 -10.75 -6.74 25.80
N ALA A 181 -11.64 -5.97 26.42
CA ALA A 181 -12.95 -6.42 26.88
C ALA A 181 -13.96 -6.57 25.72
N THR A 182 -13.76 -5.86 24.62
CA THR A 182 -14.66 -5.84 23.46
C THR A 182 -14.22 -6.86 22.40
N PRO A 183 -15.16 -7.53 21.70
CA PRO A 183 -14.81 -8.42 20.60
C PRO A 183 -14.13 -7.64 19.45
N GLU A 184 -14.51 -6.38 19.21
CA GLU A 184 -13.90 -5.52 18.20
C GLU A 184 -12.45 -5.16 18.54
N GLY A 185 -12.17 -4.82 19.81
CA GLY A 185 -10.81 -4.54 20.29
C GLY A 185 -9.90 -5.77 20.24
N GLN A 186 -10.41 -6.94 20.65
CA GLN A 186 -9.71 -8.22 20.53
C GLN A 186 -9.41 -8.56 19.07
N LEU A 187 -10.39 -8.38 18.17
CA LEU A 187 -10.25 -8.59 16.74
C LEU A 187 -9.13 -7.72 16.16
N LEU A 188 -9.17 -6.40 16.39
CA LEU A 188 -8.20 -5.47 15.83
C LEU A 188 -6.78 -5.82 16.30
N LYS A 189 -6.60 -6.13 17.58
CA LYS A 189 -5.32 -6.55 18.13
C LYS A 189 -4.82 -7.84 17.47
N ARG A 190 -5.68 -8.86 17.34
CA ARG A 190 -5.34 -10.14 16.70
C ARG A 190 -4.88 -9.91 15.26
N LEU A 191 -5.62 -9.15 14.46
CA LEU A 191 -5.26 -8.85 13.07
C LEU A 191 -3.89 -8.19 12.95
N ARG A 192 -3.60 -7.20 13.81
CA ARG A 192 -2.30 -6.53 13.86
C ARG A 192 -1.19 -7.51 14.27
N ASP A 193 -1.39 -8.26 15.34
CA ASP A 193 -0.34 -9.10 15.93
C ASP A 193 0.00 -10.31 15.06
N GLU A 194 -0.99 -10.94 14.44
CA GLU A 194 -0.79 -12.08 13.55
C GLU A 194 -0.09 -11.66 12.25
N TRP A 195 -0.46 -10.52 11.68
CA TRP A 195 0.08 -10.09 10.39
C TRP A 195 1.42 -9.36 10.50
N ARG A 196 1.67 -8.72 11.65
CA ARG A 196 2.86 -7.90 11.95
C ARG A 196 3.12 -6.86 10.84
N PRO A 197 2.23 -5.87 10.67
CA PRO A 197 2.47 -4.80 9.72
C PRO A 197 3.67 -3.95 10.12
N ASP A 198 4.30 -3.33 9.13
CA ASP A 198 5.39 -2.37 9.32
C ASP A 198 4.85 -0.99 9.70
N ILE A 199 3.63 -0.67 9.23
CA ILE A 199 2.90 0.59 9.47
C ILE A 199 1.47 0.28 9.90
#